data_AF-A0A6M1SUB2-F1
#
_entry.id   AF-A0A6M1SUB2-F1
#
_cell.length_a   1.000
_cell.length_b   1.000
_cell.length_c   1.000
_cell.angle_alpha   90.00
_cell.angle_beta   90.00
_cell.angle_gamma   90.00
#
_symmetry.space_group_name_H-M   'P 1'
#
loop_
_entity.id
_entity.type
_entity.pdbx_description
1 polymer ?
#
loop_
_entity_poly.entity_id
_entity_poly.type
_entity_poly.pdbx_seq_one_letter_code
_entity_poly.pdbx_strand_id
1 'polypeptide(L)'
;MNESNALLIQFDLHHRLYNDVLDGFADQETNRRLHGNTDINHVKYLPGHLLDSQYGLAMLAGIKPKIKWEGLFEGMGQSEARDDIEYPSIGAIRQEWNRLHDPVREGLKQLTAEELKTSHIRPSMRLQSRL
;
A
#
# COMPACT_ATOMS: atom_id res chain seq x y z
N MET A 1 20.97 12.46 14.44
CA MET A 1 19.72 11.77 14.04
C MET A 1 20.08 10.29 13.93
N ASN A 2 19.40 9.37 14.63
CA ASN A 2 19.68 7.93 14.45
C ASN A 2 18.95 7.42 13.19
N GLU A 3 19.41 6.32 12.60
CA GLU A 3 18.88 5.79 11.32
C GLU A 3 17.39 5.42 11.42
N SER A 4 16.94 4.87 12.56
CA SER A 4 15.54 4.56 12.82
C SER A 4 14.63 5.80 12.75
N ASN A 5 15.09 6.96 13.20
CA ASN A 5 14.32 8.20 13.11
C ASN A 5 14.20 8.68 11.66
N ALA A 6 15.24 8.51 10.83
CA ALA A 6 15.16 8.87 9.42
C ALA A 6 14.12 8.02 8.66
N LEU A 7 14.02 6.71 8.96
CA LEU A 7 13.02 5.83 8.37
C LEU A 7 11.58 6.19 8.77
N LEU A 8 11.36 6.56 10.05
CA LEU A 8 10.05 7.03 10.50
C LEU A 8 9.66 8.37 9.85
N ILE A 9 10.61 9.29 9.69
CA ILE A 9 10.39 10.55 8.95
C ILE A 9 10.01 10.25 7.49
N GLN A 10 10.67 9.30 6.84
CA GLN A 10 10.32 8.89 5.48
C GLN A 10 8.91 8.28 5.39
N PHE A 11 8.53 7.46 6.38
CA PHE A 11 7.18 6.90 6.48
C PHE A 11 6.11 7.99 6.61
N ASP A 12 6.36 9.00 7.45
CA ASP A 12 5.48 10.17 7.64
C ASP A 12 5.39 11.01 6.36
N LEU A 13 6.51 11.18 5.65
CA LEU A 13 6.56 11.87 4.37
C LEU A 13 5.72 11.15 3.30
N HIS A 14 5.84 9.83 3.19
CA HIS A 14 5.02 9.04 2.26
C HIS A 14 3.53 9.16 2.57
N HIS A 15 3.15 9.15 3.85
CA HIS A 15 1.75 9.36 4.25
C HIS A 15 1.22 10.73 3.80
N ARG A 16 2.02 11.79 3.98
CA ARG A 16 1.65 13.14 3.51
C ARG A 16 1.52 13.19 1.99
N LEU A 17 2.55 12.75 1.26
CA LEU A 17 2.57 12.77 -0.21
C LEU A 17 1.41 11.96 -0.82
N TYR A 18 1.09 10.81 -0.22
CA TYR A 18 -0.04 9.99 -0.64
C TYR A 18 -1.37 10.76 -0.57
N ASN A 19 -1.59 11.51 0.52
CA ASN A 19 -2.79 12.31 0.68
C ASN A 19 -2.80 13.53 -0.25
N ASP A 20 -1.67 14.22 -0.37
CA ASP A 20 -1.54 15.45 -1.17
C ASP A 20 -1.73 15.16 -2.67
N VAL A 21 -1.13 14.10 -3.20
CA VAL A 21 -1.25 13.73 -4.62
C VAL A 21 -2.66 13.30 -5.00
N LEU A 22 -3.43 12.74 -4.06
CA LEU A 22 -4.81 12.32 -4.31
C LEU A 22 -5.82 13.44 -4.11
N ASP A 23 -5.39 14.60 -3.61
CA ASP A 23 -6.29 15.72 -3.37
C ASP A 23 -6.77 16.34 -4.68
N GLY A 24 -8.06 16.71 -4.73
CA GLY A 24 -8.68 17.32 -5.91
C GLY A 24 -9.09 16.35 -7.03
N PHE A 25 -8.74 15.07 -6.97
CA PHE A 25 -9.24 14.08 -7.92
C PHE A 25 -10.72 13.73 -7.69
N ALA A 26 -11.55 13.83 -8.72
CA ALA A 26 -12.87 13.20 -8.70
C ALA A 26 -12.74 11.69 -8.92
N ASP A 27 -13.58 10.88 -8.25
CA ASP A 27 -13.49 9.42 -8.33
C ASP A 27 -13.54 8.89 -9.77
N GLN A 28 -14.39 9.47 -10.61
CA GLN A 28 -14.52 9.10 -12.02
C GLN A 28 -13.24 9.35 -12.84
N GLU A 29 -12.49 10.40 -12.51
CA GLU A 29 -11.24 10.73 -13.20
C GLU A 29 -10.16 9.70 -12.89
N THR A 30 -10.15 9.18 -11.66
CA THR A 30 -9.14 8.19 -11.25
C THR A 30 -9.26 6.84 -11.95
N ASN A 31 -10.42 6.53 -12.57
CA ASN A 31 -10.58 5.35 -13.41
C ASN A 31 -9.93 5.49 -14.80
N ARG A 32 -9.55 6.71 -15.20
CA ARG A 32 -9.05 6.98 -16.56
C ARG A 32 -7.55 6.71 -16.64
N ARG A 33 -7.11 6.13 -17.76
CA ARG A 33 -5.69 6.04 -18.13
C ARG A 33 -5.32 7.23 -19.01
N LEU A 34 -4.06 7.67 -18.91
CA LEU A 34 -3.55 8.76 -19.73
C LEU A 34 -3.65 8.38 -21.22
N HIS A 35 -4.40 9.17 -21.99
CA HIS A 35 -4.70 8.91 -23.41
C HIS A 35 -5.28 7.52 -23.71
N GLY A 36 -5.89 6.85 -22.73
CA GLY A 36 -6.38 5.48 -22.89
C GLY A 36 -5.29 4.41 -23.03
N ASN A 37 -4.03 4.75 -22.70
CA ASN A 37 -2.92 3.80 -22.78
C ASN A 37 -3.03 2.74 -21.67
N THR A 38 -3.37 1.50 -22.05
CA THR A 38 -3.51 0.36 -21.14
C THR A 38 -2.21 -0.12 -20.52
N ASP A 39 -1.05 0.25 -21.08
CA ASP A 39 0.27 -0.06 -20.54
C ASP A 39 0.59 0.77 -19.27
N ILE A 40 -0.25 1.76 -18.94
CA ILE A 40 -0.08 2.64 -17.77
C ILE A 40 -1.26 2.44 -16.83
N ASN A 41 -0.99 2.12 -15.57
CA ASN A 41 -2.02 2.01 -14.54
C ASN A 41 -2.79 3.33 -14.35
N HIS A 42 -4.11 3.24 -14.21
CA HIS A 42 -4.93 4.41 -13.87
C HIS A 42 -4.70 4.84 -12.41
N VAL A 43 -5.00 6.10 -12.12
CA VAL A 43 -4.75 6.73 -10.80
C VAL A 43 -5.51 6.02 -9.66
N LYS A 44 -6.60 5.29 -9.93
CA LYS A 44 -7.29 4.50 -8.88
C LYS A 44 -6.53 3.24 -8.46
N TYR A 45 -5.76 2.63 -9.36
CA TYR A 45 -5.05 1.39 -9.08
C TYR A 45 -3.79 1.63 -8.24
N LEU A 46 -2.99 2.61 -8.64
CA LEU A 46 -1.71 2.96 -7.99
C LEU A 46 -1.80 3.14 -6.46
N PRO A 47 -2.71 3.95 -5.90
CA PRO A 47 -2.85 4.12 -4.45
C PRO A 47 -3.35 2.85 -3.76
N GLY A 48 -4.22 2.06 -4.40
CA GLY A 48 -4.60 0.76 -3.88
C GLY A 48 -3.43 -0.23 -3.86
N HIS A 49 -2.56 -0.20 -4.87
CA HIS A 49 -1.34 -1.01 -4.90
C HIS A 49 -0.33 -0.59 -3.82
N LEU A 50 -0.20 0.72 -3.55
CA LEU A 50 0.57 1.21 -2.41
C LEU A 50 -0.06 0.81 -1.07
N LEU A 51 -1.39 0.79 -0.97
CA LEU A 51 -2.10 0.31 0.22
C LEU A 51 -1.80 -1.18 0.51
N ASP A 52 -1.66 -2.03 -0.52
CA ASP A 52 -1.21 -3.42 -0.35
C ASP A 52 0.16 -3.49 0.34
N SER A 53 1.11 -2.65 -0.10
CA SER A 53 2.42 -2.53 0.54
C SER A 53 2.34 -2.02 1.99
N GLN A 54 1.40 -1.10 2.28
CA GLN A 54 1.15 -0.59 3.62
C GLN A 54 0.63 -1.68 4.58
N TYR A 55 -0.17 -2.64 4.09
CA TYR A 55 -0.52 -3.83 4.87
C TYR A 55 0.70 -4.68 5.21
N GLY A 56 1.68 -4.77 4.29
CA GLY A 56 2.99 -5.36 4.56
C GLY A 56 3.71 -4.70 5.73
N LEU A 57 3.77 -3.36 5.74
CA LEU A 57 4.33 -2.59 6.85
C LEU A 57 3.54 -2.76 8.16
N ALA A 58 2.22 -2.89 8.08
CA ALA A 58 1.41 -3.18 9.25
C ALA A 58 1.75 -4.54 9.88
N MET A 59 1.95 -5.58 9.06
CA MET A 59 2.40 -6.88 9.55
C MET A 59 3.79 -6.81 10.20
N LEU A 60 4.71 -6.05 9.62
CA LEU A 60 6.02 -5.78 10.22
C LEU A 60 5.90 -5.06 11.56
N ALA A 61 4.98 -4.10 11.67
CA ALA A 61 4.69 -3.35 12.89
C ALA A 61 3.97 -4.18 13.97
N GLY A 62 3.82 -5.50 13.78
CA GLY A 62 3.14 -6.41 14.72
C GLY A 62 1.61 -6.35 14.65
N ILE A 63 1.04 -5.67 13.67
CA ILE A 63 -0.41 -5.53 13.49
C ILE A 63 -0.91 -6.66 12.59
N LYS A 64 -2.11 -7.16 12.88
CA LYS A 64 -2.81 -8.15 12.02
C LYS A 64 -3.98 -7.46 11.33
N PRO A 65 -3.75 -6.67 10.26
CA PRO A 65 -4.83 -5.97 9.59
C PRO A 65 -5.74 -6.97 8.86
N LYS A 66 -7.03 -6.69 8.82
CA LYS A 66 -7.92 -7.30 7.83
C LYS A 66 -7.66 -6.60 6.49
N ILE A 67 -7.15 -7.34 5.51
CA ILE A 67 -6.87 -6.82 4.17
C ILE A 67 -8.21 -6.51 3.48
N LYS A 68 -8.35 -5.30 2.93
CA LYS A 68 -9.50 -4.92 2.11
C LYS A 68 -9.18 -5.13 0.64
N TRP A 69 -10.20 -5.53 -0.12
CA TRP A 69 -10.11 -5.73 -1.56
C TRP A 69 -9.00 -6.71 -1.97
N GLU A 70 -8.91 -7.83 -1.24
CA GLU A 70 -7.97 -8.93 -1.52
C GLU A 70 -8.02 -9.33 -3.00
N GLY A 71 -6.85 -9.58 -3.61
CA GLY A 71 -6.73 -9.90 -5.03
C GLY A 71 -6.87 -8.73 -5.99
N LEU A 72 -7.24 -7.52 -5.55
CA LEU A 72 -7.48 -6.38 -6.45
C LEU A 72 -6.21 -5.57 -6.74
N PHE A 73 -5.34 -5.42 -5.74
CA PHE A 73 -4.17 -4.54 -5.77
C PHE A 73 -2.84 -5.26 -5.51
N GLU A 74 -2.85 -6.60 -5.52
CA GLU A 74 -1.72 -7.43 -5.13
C GLU A 74 -0.51 -7.27 -6.06
N GLY A 75 0.68 -7.11 -5.49
CA GLY A 75 1.90 -6.93 -6.28
C GLY A 75 2.44 -8.16 -7.01
N MET A 76 2.11 -9.39 -6.57
CA MET A 76 2.67 -10.60 -7.16
C MET A 76 1.91 -11.05 -8.39
N GLY A 77 2.46 -10.76 -9.57
CA GLY A 77 1.95 -11.24 -10.86
C GLY A 77 0.74 -10.47 -11.39
N GLN A 78 0.27 -9.45 -10.68
CA GLN A 78 -0.86 -8.59 -11.05
C GLN A 78 -0.56 -7.11 -10.77
N SER A 79 0.59 -6.60 -11.21
CA SER A 79 0.98 -5.17 -11.06
C SER A 79 0.26 -4.21 -12.02
N GLU A 80 -0.79 -4.69 -12.67
CA GLU A 80 -1.54 -3.99 -13.72
C GLU A 80 -3.00 -3.83 -13.31
N ALA A 81 -3.54 -2.64 -13.53
CA ALA A 81 -4.96 -2.39 -13.47
C ALA A 81 -5.68 -3.28 -14.50
N ARG A 82 -6.79 -3.89 -14.10
CA ARG A 82 -7.61 -4.74 -14.95
C ARG A 82 -8.78 -3.94 -15.49
N ASP A 83 -9.03 -4.11 -16.78
CA ASP A 83 -10.20 -3.53 -17.40
C ASP A 83 -11.47 -4.29 -16.98
N ASP A 84 -12.64 -3.64 -17.06
CA ASP A 84 -13.95 -4.18 -16.69
C ASP A 84 -14.12 -4.66 -15.24
N ILE A 85 -13.24 -4.22 -14.33
CA ILE A 85 -13.36 -4.44 -12.88
C ILE A 85 -13.83 -3.18 -12.18
N GLU A 86 -14.79 -3.32 -11.27
CA GLU A 86 -15.20 -2.24 -10.39
C GLU A 86 -14.23 -2.11 -9.21
N TYR A 87 -13.45 -1.03 -9.23
CA TYR A 87 -12.54 -0.66 -8.15
C TYR A 87 -13.27 0.15 -7.06
N PRO A 88 -12.87 0.03 -5.78
CA PRO A 88 -13.41 0.87 -4.72
C PRO A 88 -13.13 2.35 -4.99
N SER A 89 -13.95 3.22 -4.38
CA SER A 89 -13.74 4.66 -4.58
C SER A 89 -12.38 5.11 -4.06
N ILE A 90 -11.80 6.12 -4.70
CA ILE A 90 -10.52 6.70 -4.28
C ILE A 90 -10.59 7.20 -2.82
N GLY A 91 -11.75 7.71 -2.41
CA GLY A 91 -12.01 8.11 -1.03
C GLY A 91 -11.96 6.93 -0.05
N ALA A 92 -12.51 5.76 -0.42
CA ALA A 92 -12.44 4.56 0.42
C ALA A 92 -11.01 4.03 0.55
N ILE A 93 -10.24 4.02 -0.55
CA ILE A 93 -8.83 3.64 -0.55
C ILE A 93 -8.02 4.59 0.36
N ARG A 94 -8.22 5.92 0.21
CA ARG A 94 -7.56 6.94 1.04
C ARG A 94 -7.94 6.83 2.52
N GLN A 95 -9.20 6.56 2.82
CA GLN A 95 -9.66 6.37 4.20
C GLN A 95 -8.98 5.16 4.85
N GLU A 96 -8.85 4.05 4.13
CA GLU A 96 -8.18 2.86 4.65
C GLU A 96 -6.68 3.08 4.86
N TRP A 97 -6.00 3.76 3.94
CA TRP A 97 -4.60 4.18 4.12
C TRP A 97 -4.41 5.01 5.40
N ASN A 98 -5.26 6.03 5.58
CA ASN A 98 -5.18 6.92 6.75
C ASN A 98 -5.46 6.18 8.06
N ARG A 99 -6.41 5.23 8.05
CA ARG A 99 -6.73 4.39 9.21
C ARG A 99 -5.52 3.56 9.69
N LEU A 100 -4.63 3.16 8.78
CA LEU A 100 -3.46 2.36 9.11
C LEU A 100 -2.28 3.20 9.62
N HIS A 101 -2.19 4.49 9.27
CA HIS A 101 -0.96 5.26 9.48
C HIS A 101 -0.48 5.28 10.93
N ASP A 102 -1.27 5.81 11.87
CA ASP A 102 -0.82 5.96 13.27
C ASP A 102 -0.50 4.63 13.95
N PRO A 103 -1.37 3.59 13.87
CA PRO A 103 -1.05 2.29 14.46
C PRO A 103 0.24 1.69 13.90
N VAL A 104 0.42 1.75 12.57
CA VAL A 104 1.63 1.21 11.91
C VAL A 104 2.85 1.98 12.36
N ARG A 105 2.78 3.31 12.38
CA ARG A 105 3.87 4.17 12.82
C ARG A 105 4.34 3.84 14.24
N GLU A 106 3.40 3.69 15.16
CA GLU A 106 3.72 3.37 16.56
C GLU A 106 4.31 1.97 16.70
N GLY A 107 3.85 0.98 15.94
CA GLY A 107 4.46 -0.35 15.93
C GLY A 107 5.87 -0.33 15.33
N LEU A 108 6.08 0.37 14.21
CA LEU A 108 7.41 0.52 13.59
C LEU A 108 8.43 1.21 14.53
N LYS A 109 7.98 2.19 15.32
CA LYS A 109 8.81 2.88 16.31
C LYS A 109 9.28 1.99 17.45
N GLN A 110 8.55 0.90 17.73
CA GLN A 110 8.86 -0.04 18.81
C GLN A 110 9.79 -1.18 18.36
N LEU A 111 10.08 -1.27 17.06
CA LEU A 111 10.98 -2.30 16.53
C LEU A 111 12.40 -2.14 17.06
N THR A 112 12.94 -3.23 17.56
CA THR A 112 14.34 -3.33 17.99
C THR A 112 15.26 -3.56 16.79
N ALA A 113 16.54 -3.26 16.97
CA ALA A 113 17.56 -3.53 15.94
C ALA A 113 17.66 -5.02 15.59
N GLU A 114 17.37 -5.92 16.53
CA GLU A 114 17.36 -7.36 16.26
C GLU A 114 16.14 -7.78 15.43
N GLU A 115 14.94 -7.26 15.73
CA GLU A 115 13.74 -7.53 14.92
C GLU A 115 13.92 -7.05 13.47
N LEU A 116 14.54 -5.89 13.26
CA LEU A 116 14.87 -5.37 11.93
C LEU A 116 15.89 -6.24 11.16
N LYS A 117 16.74 -7.00 11.85
CA LYS A 117 17.67 -7.97 11.22
C LYS A 117 16.98 -9.28 10.87
N THR A 118 15.84 -9.58 11.47
CA THR A 118 15.12 -10.83 11.17
C THR A 118 14.35 -10.73 9.85
N SER A 119 14.67 -11.61 8.89
CA SER A 119 14.06 -11.61 7.54
C SER A 119 12.66 -12.23 7.48
N HIS A 120 11.91 -12.25 8.59
CA HIS A 120 10.67 -13.03 8.70
C HIS A 120 9.43 -12.40 8.05
N ILE A 121 9.54 -11.23 7.42
CA ILE A 121 8.49 -10.76 6.51
C ILE A 121 8.62 -11.54 5.19
N ARG A 122 8.24 -12.82 5.22
CA ARG A 122 7.62 -13.44 4.05
C ARG A 122 6.13 -13.38 4.33
N PRO A 123 5.39 -12.35 3.89
CA PRO A 123 3.94 -12.45 3.80
C PRO A 123 3.72 -13.70 2.96
N SER A 124 3.01 -14.71 3.47
CA SER A 124 2.86 -16.05 2.90
C SER A 124 3.10 -16.08 1.39
N MET A 125 4.36 -16.29 1.00
CA MET A 125 4.71 -16.50 -0.39
C MET A 125 4.20 -17.90 -0.67
N ARG A 126 2.97 -18.01 -1.18
CA ARG A 126 2.56 -19.19 -1.91
C ARG A 126 3.50 -19.28 -3.12
N LEU A 127 4.63 -19.95 -2.92
CA LEU A 127 5.29 -20.70 -3.96
C LEU A 127 4.24 -21.67 -4.47
N GLN A 128 3.46 -21.25 -5.47
CA GLN A 128 2.87 -22.22 -6.35
C GLN A 128 4.04 -22.83 -7.10
N SER A 129 4.58 -23.92 -6.55
CA SER A 129 5.24 -24.94 -7.34
C SER A 129 4.25 -25.38 -8.40
N ARG A 130 4.37 -24.80 -9.60
CA ARG A 130 3.74 -25.35 -10.79
C ARG A 130 4.52 -26.62 -11.14
N LEU A 131 3.82 -27.74 -10.96
CA LEU A 131 4.06 -28.99 -11.67
C LEU A 131 4.00 -28.74 -13.18
#